data_AF-A0A970F550-F1
#
_entry.id   AF-A0A970F550-F1
#
_cell.length_a   1.000
_cell.length_b   1.000
_cell.length_c   1.000
_cell.angle_alpha   90.00
_cell.angle_beta   90.00
_cell.angle_gamma   90.00
#
_symmetry.space_group_name_H-M   'P 1'
#
loop_
_entity.id
_entity.type
_entity.pdbx_description
1 polymer ?
#
loop_
_entity_poly.entity_id
_entity_poly.type
_entity_poly.pdbx_seq_one_letter_code
_entity_poly.pdbx_strand_id
1 'polypeptide(L)' 'MKNKNEVVPIQFVEKPAAPSKPASAKLALRLKQPNGKEIYIYNGINQYILREVLKELN' A
#
# COMPACT_ATOMS: atom_id res chain seq x y z
N MET A 1 -12.18 -50.00 35.87
CA MET A 1 -12.39 -48.55 35.68
C MET A 1 -11.77 -48.15 34.34
N LYS A 2 -12.57 -47.73 33.37
CA LYS A 2 -12.09 -47.38 32.01
C LYS A 2 -11.74 -45.90 31.99
N ASN A 3 -10.45 -45.58 31.98
CA ASN A 3 -9.97 -44.21 31.75
C ASN A 3 -10.17 -43.90 30.27
N LYS A 4 -11.22 -43.15 29.94
CA LYS A 4 -11.44 -42.60 28.60
C LYS A 4 -10.64 -41.31 28.51
N ASN A 5 -9.56 -41.31 27.74
CA ASN A 5 -8.86 -40.08 27.41
C ASN A 5 -9.74 -39.28 26.46
N GLU A 6 -10.29 -38.18 26.97
CA GLU A 6 -11.13 -37.26 26.23
C GLU A 6 -10.23 -36.33 25.41
N VAL A 7 -10.35 -36.39 24.08
CA VAL A 7 -9.56 -35.55 23.17
C VAL A 7 -10.27 -34.21 23.02
N VAL A 8 -9.64 -33.14 23.51
CA VAL A 8 -10.18 -31.78 23.45
C VAL A 8 -9.61 -31.07 22.22
N PRO A 9 -10.45 -30.44 21.36
CA PRO A 9 -9.96 -29.69 20.21
C PRO A 9 -9.29 -28.40 20.67
N ILE A 10 -8.02 -28.23 20.31
CA ILE A 10 -7.26 -27.01 20.57
C ILE A 10 -7.43 -26.10 19.35
N GLN A 11 -8.06 -24.93 19.54
CA GLN A 11 -8.16 -23.93 18.48
C GLN A 11 -6.86 -23.13 18.43
N PHE A 12 -6.13 -23.28 17.33
CA PHE A 12 -4.96 -22.45 17.07
C PHE A 12 -5.45 -21.07 16.63
N VAL A 13 -5.27 -20.07 17.50
CA VAL A 13 -5.56 -18.67 17.14
C VAL A 13 -4.54 -18.25 16.10
N GLU A 14 -4.99 -18.03 14.87
CA GLU A 14 -4.14 -17.47 13.81
C GLU A 14 -3.60 -16.11 14.28
N LYS A 15 -2.29 -16.02 14.38
CA LYS A 15 -1.60 -14.79 14.77
C LYS A 15 -1.94 -13.71 13.72
N PRO A 16 -2.37 -12.50 14.12
CA PRO A 16 -2.70 -11.46 13.16
C PRO A 16 -1.48 -11.18 12.29
N ALA A 17 -1.68 -11.21 10.97
CA ALA A 17 -0.63 -10.94 10.00
C ALA A 17 0.01 -9.58 10.31
N ALA A 18 1.34 -9.54 10.31
CA ALA A 18 2.08 -8.30 10.52
C ALA A 18 1.64 -7.23 9.51
N PRO A 19 1.56 -5.94 9.88
CA PRO A 19 1.17 -4.88 8.96
C PRO A 19 2.14 -4.89 7.78
N SER A 20 1.59 -5.12 6.58
CA SER A 20 2.36 -5.06 5.34
C SER A 20 3.00 -3.69 5.24
N LYS A 21 4.32 -3.64 5.08
CA LYS A 21 5.04 -2.37 4.88
C LYS A 21 4.36 -1.60 3.73
N PRO A 22 4.15 -0.28 3.85
CA PRO A 22 3.59 0.49 2.76
C PRO A 22 4.47 0.27 1.53
N ALA A 23 3.85 -0.15 0.43
CA ALA A 23 4.56 -0.38 -0.81
C ALA A 23 5.29 0.92 -1.19
N SER A 24 6.59 0.81 -1.46
CA SER A 24 7.38 1.92 -1.98
C SER A 24 6.66 2.51 -3.19
N ALA A 25 6.41 3.82 -3.16
CA ALA A 25 5.67 4.49 -4.22
C ALA A 25 6.44 4.34 -5.54
N LYS A 26 5.87 3.61 -6.49
CA LYS A 26 6.48 3.36 -7.81
C LYS A 26 6.22 4.55 -8.72
N LEU A 27 7.23 5.04 -9.44
CA LEU A 27 7.03 6.11 -10.44
C LEU A 27 6.01 5.66 -11.51
N ALA A 28 5.02 6.50 -11.76
CA ALA A 28 3.94 6.26 -12.71
C ALA A 28 4.14 7.06 -14.01
N LEU A 29 4.49 8.34 -13.90
CA LEU A 29 4.65 9.23 -15.05
C LEU A 29 5.82 10.20 -14.86
N ARG A 30 6.54 10.48 -15.96
CA ARG A 30 7.52 11.56 -16.06
C ARG A 30 7.10 12.49 -17.18
N LEU A 31 6.89 13.77 -16.87
CA LEU A 31 6.58 14.81 -17.85
C LEU A 31 7.82 15.71 -18.02
N LYS A 32 8.26 15.90 -19.26
CA LYS A 32 9.34 16.83 -19.60
C LYS A 32 8.75 18.09 -20.22
N GLN A 33 8.94 19.22 -19.57
CA GLN A 33 8.48 20.50 -20.06
C GLN A 33 9.46 21.11 -21.07
N PRO A 34 9.01 21.99 -21.98
CA PRO A 34 9.87 22.64 -22.98
C PRO A 34 11.01 23.48 -22.38
N ASN A 35 10.79 24.02 -21.18
CA ASN A 35 11.77 24.78 -20.40
C ASN A 35 12.83 23.90 -19.70
N GLY A 36 12.84 22.59 -19.95
CA GLY A 36 13.76 21.64 -19.33
C GLY A 36 13.36 21.18 -17.93
N LYS A 37 12.25 21.66 -17.36
CA LYS A 37 11.73 21.15 -16.08
C LYS A 37 11.15 19.75 -16.24
N GLU A 38 11.24 18.95 -15.18
CA GLU A 38 10.75 17.59 -15.15
C GLU A 38 9.83 17.36 -13.96
N ILE A 39 8.74 16.63 -14.20
CA ILE A 39 7.69 16.38 -13.22
C ILE A 39 7.52 14.89 -13.08
N TYR A 40 7.60 14.40 -11.86
CA TYR A 40 7.54 12.98 -11.51
C TYR A 40 6.27 12.71 -10.71
N ILE A 41 5.40 11.84 -11.24
CA ILE A 41 4.16 11.44 -10.59
C ILE A 41 4.31 9.99 -10.15
N TYR A 42 4.09 9.71 -8.87
CA TYR A 42 4.21 8.39 -8.27
C TYR A 42 2.83 7.75 -8.05
N ASN A 43 2.79 6.43 -8.12
CA ASN A 43 1.59 5.65 -7.82
C ASN A 43 1.16 5.86 -6.36
N GLY A 44 -0.15 5.95 -6.13
CA GLY A 44 -0.72 6.15 -4.80
C GLY A 44 -0.75 7.61 -4.33
N ILE A 45 -0.36 8.57 -5.18
CA ILE A 45 -0.51 9.99 -4.86
C ILE A 45 -1.99 10.37 -4.74
N ASN A 46 -2.30 11.29 -3.83
CA ASN A 46 -3.66 11.77 -3.66
C ASN A 46 -4.11 12.52 -4.93
N GLN A 47 -5.25 12.12 -5.49
CA GLN A 47 -5.78 12.68 -6.73
C GLN A 47 -6.11 14.17 -6.64
N TYR A 48 -6.53 14.66 -5.47
CA TYR A 48 -6.78 16.08 -5.25
C TYR A 48 -5.50 16.89 -5.38
N ILE A 49 -4.44 16.47 -4.67
CA ILE A 49 -3.12 17.11 -4.72
C ILE A 49 -2.59 17.10 -6.16
N LEU A 50 -2.69 15.95 -6.83
CA LEU A 50 -2.28 15.85 -8.23
C LEU A 50 -3.02 16.83 -9.13
N ARG A 51 -4.34 16.96 -8.98
CA ARG A 51 -5.14 17.89 -9.80
C ARG A 51 -4.77 19.35 -9.55
N GLU A 52 -4.61 19.76 -8.29
CA GLU A 52 -4.21 21.14 -7.97
C GLU A 52 -2.84 21.48 -8.56
N VAL A 53 -1.85 20.60 -8.39
CA VAL A 53 -0.52 20.79 -8.99
C VAL A 53 -0.59 20.84 -10.51
N LEU A 54 -1.38 19.97 -11.15
CA LEU A 54 -1.54 19.99 -12.61
C LEU A 54 -2.22 21.25 -13.14
N LYS A 55 -3.09 21.91 -12.36
CA LYS A 55 -3.69 23.19 -12.74
C LYS A 55 -2.66 24.32 -12.77
N GLU A 56 -1.74 24.35 -11.81
CA GLU A 56 -0.68 25.38 -11.77
C GLU A 56 0.36 25.23 -12.90
N LEU A 57 0.42 24.04 -13.51
CA LEU A 57 1.37 23.72 -14.58
C LEU A 57 0.86 24.09 -15.98
N ASN A 58 -0.38 24.56 -16.08
CA ASN A 58 -1.09 24.86 -17.33
C ASN A 58 -1.30 26.37 -17.50
#